data_AF-A0A6N7R2W5-F1
#
_entry.id   AF-A0A6N7R2W5-F1
#
_cell.length_a   1.000
_cell.length_b   1.000
_cell.length_c   1.000
_cell.angle_alpha   90.00
_cell.angle_beta   90.00
_cell.angle_gamma   90.00
#
_symmetry.space_group_name_H-M   'P 1'
#
loop_
_entity.id
_entity.type
_entity.pdbx_description
1 polymer ?
#
loop_
_entity_poly.entity_id
_entity_poly.type
_entity_poly.pdbx_seq_one_letter_code
_entity_poly.pdbx_strand_id
1 'polypeptide(L)'
;MEWFLILAILTGSLIVLLMHWGLFLLQVVFAVVVTSFLPTDWFWGALIIQVIFGLWIVRQTFQAAWYQYQLELEKTQRIPQHYTEGGKSGIKKTFL
;
A
#
# COMPACT_ATOMS: atom_id res chain seq x y z
N MET A 1 9.35 22.62 -9.88
CA MET A 1 10.02 21.66 -8.97
C MET A 1 9.14 21.24 -7.81
N GLU A 2 8.48 22.16 -7.11
CA GLU A 2 7.67 21.86 -5.91
C GLU A 2 6.57 20.82 -6.16
N TRP A 3 5.80 20.96 -7.24
CA TRP A 3 4.76 20.00 -7.64
C TRP A 3 5.29 18.57 -7.87
N PHE A 4 6.50 18.45 -8.41
CA PHE A 4 7.13 17.14 -8.62
C PHE A 4 7.47 16.47 -7.28
N LEU A 5 8.01 17.23 -6.33
CA LEU A 5 8.31 16.72 -4.99
C LEU A 5 7.05 16.31 -4.25
N ILE A 6 5.97 17.09 -4.36
CA ILE A 6 4.66 16.73 -3.78
C ILE A 6 4.19 15.39 -4.35
N LEU A 7 4.24 15.20 -5.66
CA LEU A 7 3.86 13.94 -6.31
C LEU A 7 4.79 12.79 -5.90
N ALA A 8 6.09 13.03 -5.78
CA ALA A 8 7.05 12.04 -5.35
C ALA A 8 6.82 11.59 -3.91
N ILE A 9 6.51 12.51 -2.99
CA ILE A 9 6.18 12.23 -1.59
C ILE A 9 4.86 11.46 -1.51
N LEU A 10 3.83 11.90 -2.25
CA LEU A 10 2.53 11.22 -2.28
C LEU A 10 2.64 9.80 -2.85
N THR A 11 3.46 9.60 -3.87
CA THR A 11 3.74 8.26 -4.41
C THR A 11 4.52 7.43 -3.39
N GLY A 12 5.52 8.02 -2.74
CA GLY A 12 6.32 7.38 -1.69
C GLY A 12 5.48 6.91 -0.51
N SER A 13 4.52 7.71 -0.04
CA SER A 13 3.65 7.34 1.07
C SER A 13 2.74 6.14 0.72
N LEU A 14 2.21 6.09 -0.51
CA LEU A 14 1.45 4.93 -0.99
C LEU A 14 2.29 3.65 -1.06
N ILE A 15 3.58 3.77 -1.43
CA ILE A 15 4.50 2.63 -1.46
C ILE A 15 4.78 2.11 -0.04
N VAL A 16 4.94 3.01 0.93
CA VAL A 16 5.10 2.63 2.34
C VAL A 16 3.86 1.88 2.84
N LEU A 17 2.66 2.31 2.44
CA LEU A 17 1.41 1.64 2.77
C LEU A 17 1.35 0.22 2.17
N LEU A 18 1.92 0.02 0.97
CA LEU A 18 2.08 -1.29 0.35
C LEU A 18 3.21 -2.15 0.99
N MET A 19 3.94 -1.62 1.97
CA MET A 19 5.09 -2.26 2.62
C MET A 19 6.19 -2.73 1.64
N HIS A 20 6.30 -2.09 0.48
CA HIS A 20 7.28 -2.44 -0.56
C HIS A 20 8.52 -1.53 -0.51
N TRP A 21 9.46 -1.89 0.36
CA TRP A 21 10.70 -1.12 0.59
C TRP A 21 11.60 -0.96 -0.65
N GLY A 22 11.64 -1.96 -1.54
CA GLY A 22 12.43 -1.87 -2.77
C GLY A 22 11.94 -0.78 -3.72
N LEU A 23 10.62 -0.66 -3.90
CA LEU A 23 10.01 0.40 -4.70
C LEU A 23 10.18 1.77 -4.05
N PHE A 24 10.16 1.83 -2.71
CA PHE A 24 10.37 3.07 -1.98
C PHE A 24 11.78 3.61 -2.20
N LEU A 25 12.80 2.74 -2.11
CA LEU A 25 14.19 3.12 -2.38
C LEU A 25 14.36 3.62 -3.82
N LEU A 26 13.77 2.93 -4.80
CA LEU A 26 13.77 3.38 -6.19
C LEU A 26 13.14 4.78 -6.33
N GLN A 27 12.00 5.03 -5.69
CA GLN A 27 11.31 6.32 -5.71
C GLN A 27 12.16 7.44 -5.12
N VAL A 28 12.85 7.18 -4.00
CA VAL A 28 13.75 8.16 -3.35
C VAL A 28 14.95 8.46 -4.24
N VAL A 29 15.61 7.43 -4.77
CA VAL A 29 16.75 7.61 -5.68
C VAL A 29 16.33 8.39 -6.92
N PHE A 30 15.20 8.04 -7.52
CA PHE A 30 14.67 8.75 -8.68
C PHE A 30 14.40 10.22 -8.36
N ALA A 31 13.74 10.52 -7.23
CA ALA A 31 13.47 11.90 -6.82
C ALA A 31 14.76 12.71 -6.60
N VAL A 32 15.78 12.12 -5.99
CA VAL A 32 17.10 12.78 -5.77
C VAL A 32 17.80 13.03 -7.10
N VAL A 33 17.82 12.04 -8.00
CA VAL A 33 18.43 12.18 -9.33
C VAL A 33 17.77 13.30 -10.13
N VAL A 34 16.43 13.32 -10.14
CA VAL A 34 15.67 14.34 -10.88
C VAL A 34 15.89 15.75 -10.32
N THR A 35 15.96 15.89 -9.01
CA THR A 35 16.09 17.22 -8.37
C THR A 35 17.51 17.76 -8.34
N SER A 36 18.52 16.88 -8.29
CA SER A 36 19.93 17.28 -8.10
C SER A 36 20.74 17.29 -9.38
N PHE A 37 20.41 16.44 -10.36
CA PHE A 37 21.27 16.20 -11.53
C PHE A 37 20.58 16.46 -12.88
N LEU A 38 19.24 16.55 -12.91
CA LEU A 38 18.52 16.61 -14.18
C LEU A 38 18.42 18.06 -14.70
N PRO A 39 18.81 18.33 -15.96
CA PRO A 39 18.62 19.62 -16.60
C PRO A 39 17.13 19.94 -16.78
N THR A 40 16.78 21.23 -16.77
CA THR A 40 15.40 21.72 -16.93
C THR A 40 14.72 21.20 -18.20
N ASP A 41 15.45 21.01 -19.29
CA ASP A 41 14.89 20.53 -20.57
C ASP A 41 14.35 19.09 -20.47
N TRP A 42 14.94 18.28 -19.61
CA TRP A 42 14.55 16.87 -19.40
C TRP A 42 13.53 16.70 -18.28
N PHE A 43 13.27 17.77 -17.51
CA PHE A 43 12.34 17.74 -16.37
C PHE A 43 10.93 17.32 -16.78
N TRP A 44 10.45 17.77 -17.95
CA TRP A 44 9.13 17.39 -18.45
C TRP A 44 9.00 15.89 -18.69
N GLY A 45 10.04 15.25 -19.23
CA GLY A 45 10.07 13.79 -19.40
C GLY A 45 10.03 13.05 -18.06
N ALA A 46 10.83 13.50 -17.09
CA ALA A 46 10.82 12.93 -15.74
C ALA A 46 9.47 13.11 -15.03
N LEU A 47 8.78 14.24 -15.25
CA LEU A 47 7.46 14.49 -14.70
C LEU A 47 6.42 13.52 -15.28
N ILE A 48 6.45 13.27 -16.59
CA ILE A 48 5.56 12.29 -17.24
C ILE A 48 5.81 10.89 -16.65
N ILE A 49 7.07 10.47 -16.50
CA ILE A 49 7.43 9.19 -15.90
C ILE A 49 6.89 9.10 -14.46
N GLN A 50 7.07 10.15 -13.66
CA GLN A 50 6.57 10.20 -12.27
C GLN A 50 5.05 10.08 -12.21
N VAL A 51 4.31 10.71 -13.12
CA VAL A 51 2.85 10.63 -13.17
C VAL A 51 2.39 9.22 -13.56
N ILE A 52 3.00 8.61 -14.58
CA ILE A 52 2.67 7.24 -15.00
C ILE A 52 2.98 6.25 -13.88
N PHE A 53 4.14 6.38 -13.24
CA PHE A 53 4.53 5.53 -12.13
C PHE A 53 3.60 5.71 -10.91
N GLY A 54 3.25 6.95 -10.58
CA GLY A 54 2.29 7.26 -9.51
C GLY A 54 0.91 6.65 -9.77
N LEU A 55 0.38 6.76 -10.99
CA LEU A 55 -0.89 6.14 -11.37
C LEU A 55 -0.85 4.62 -11.25
N TRP A 56 0.27 4.00 -11.63
CA TRP A 56 0.46 2.56 -11.47
C TRP A 56 0.48 2.15 -10.00
N ILE A 57 1.18 2.87 -9.13
CA ILE A 57 1.18 2.63 -7.68
C ILE A 57 -0.22 2.76 -7.10
N VAL A 58 -0.96 3.81 -7.45
CA VAL A 58 -2.35 3.99 -7.01
C VAL A 58 -3.19 2.77 -7.37
N ARG A 59 -3.08 2.27 -8.62
CA ARG A 59 -3.77 1.05 -9.03
C ARG A 59 -3.38 -0.17 -8.18
N GLN A 60 -2.10 -0.35 -7.87
CA GLN A 60 -1.63 -1.43 -7.00
C GLN A 60 -2.19 -1.31 -5.58
N THR A 61 -2.22 -0.10 -5.02
CA THR A 61 -2.80 0.16 -3.70
C THR A 61 -4.29 -0.19 -3.65
N PHE A 62 -5.06 0.19 -4.66
CA PHE A 62 -6.48 -0.19 -4.73
C PHE A 62 -6.69 -1.70 -4.86
N GLN A 63 -5.86 -2.39 -5.66
CA GLN A 63 -5.92 -3.84 -5.75
C GLN A 63 -5.59 -4.50 -4.41
N ALA A 64 -4.52 -4.09 -3.74
CA ALA A 64 -4.15 -4.61 -2.43
C ALA A 64 -5.24 -4.39 -1.38
N ALA A 65 -5.84 -3.20 -1.35
CA ALA A 65 -6.95 -2.88 -0.46
C ALA A 65 -8.19 -3.77 -0.73
N TRP A 66 -8.52 -4.00 -2.01
CA TRP A 66 -9.62 -4.86 -2.39
C TRP A 66 -9.38 -6.33 -2.01
N TYR A 67 -8.18 -6.86 -2.26
CA TYR A 67 -7.80 -8.20 -1.84
C TYR A 67 -7.90 -8.37 -0.33
N GLN A 68 -7.43 -7.40 0.45
CA GLN A 68 -7.53 -7.44 1.90
C GLN A 68 -8.98 -7.39 2.39
N TYR A 69 -9.82 -6.56 1.76
CA TYR A 69 -11.26 -6.50 2.06
C TYR A 69 -11.98 -7.83 1.76
N GLN A 70 -11.66 -8.48 0.64
CA GLN A 70 -12.19 -9.80 0.31
C GLN A 70 -11.76 -10.88 1.32
N LEU A 71 -10.50 -10.86 1.77
CA LEU A 71 -10.00 -11.77 2.80
C LEU A 71 -10.70 -11.58 4.16
N GLU A 72 -11.01 -10.33 4.53
CA GLU A 72 -11.78 -10.04 5.75
C GLU A 72 -13.23 -10.53 5.64
N LEU A 73 -13.87 -10.37 4.48
CA LEU A 73 -15.21 -10.91 4.20
C LEU A 73 -15.23 -12.44 4.22
N GLU A 74 -14.25 -13.11 3.61
CA GLU A 74 -14.12 -14.57 3.68
C GLU A 74 -13.95 -15.06 5.12
N LYS A 75 -13.12 -14.39 5.93
CA LYS A 75 -12.99 -14.70 7.36
C LYS A 75 -14.29 -14.48 8.12
N THR A 76 -15.06 -13.44 7.77
CA THR A 76 -16.36 -13.14 8.39
C THR A 76 -17.41 -14.19 8.01
N GLN A 77 -17.42 -14.67 6.76
CA GLN A 77 -18.30 -15.76 6.33
C GLN A 77 -17.90 -17.13 6.89
N ARG A 78 -16.63 -17.30 7.29
CA ARG A 78 -16.10 -18.54 7.87
C ARG A 78 -16.11 -18.57 9.40
N ILE A 79 -16.82 -17.67 10.07
CA ILE A 79 -17.27 -17.90 11.45
C ILE A 79 -18.59 -18.66 11.33
N PRO A 80 -18.60 -20.00 11.32
CA PRO A 80 -19.86 -20.72 11.44
C PRO A 80 -20.51 -20.29 12.75
N GLN A 81 -21.70 -19.68 12.67
CA GLN A 81 -22.59 -19.50 13.82
C GLN A 81 -23.14 -20.84 14.35
N HIS A 82 -22.41 -21.95 14.18
CA HIS A 82 -22.81 -23.31 14.53
C HIS A 82 -22.14 -23.84 15.81
N TYR A 83 -21.83 -22.98 16.78
CA TYR A 83 -21.50 -23.45 18.13
C TYR A 83 -21.98 -22.47 19.20
N THR A 84 -23.30 -22.37 19.37
CA THR A 84 -23.93 -22.27 20.72
C THR A 84 -25.44 -22.50 20.62
N GLU A 85 -25.86 -23.61 20.00
CA GLU A 85 -27.15 -24.22 20.35
C GLU A 85 -26.89 -25.17 21.52
N GLY A 86 -27.01 -24.65 22.74
CA GLY A 86 -26.98 -25.45 23.97
C GLY A 86 -25.59 -25.62 24.60
N GLY A 87 -25.39 -25.00 25.76
CA GLY A 87 -24.15 -25.23 26.52
C GLY A 87 -23.97 -24.35 27.74
N LYS A 88 -24.95 -24.31 28.64
CA LYS A 88 -24.68 -24.00 30.05
C LYS A 88 -23.67 -25.03 30.58
N SER A 89 -22.37 -24.78 30.47
CA SER A 89 -21.35 -25.52 31.20
C SER A 89 -20.09 -24.67 31.30
N GLY A 90 -20.03 -23.90 32.40
CA GLY A 90 -18.83 -23.19 32.81
C GLY A 90 -17.77 -24.17 33.28
N ILE A 91 -16.92 -24.64 32.38
CA ILE A 91 -15.69 -25.35 32.76
C ILE A 91 -14.51 -24.60 32.13
N LYS A 92 -13.86 -23.77 32.96
CA LYS A 92 -12.52 -23.25 32.69
C LYS A 92 -11.55 -24.45 32.71
N LYS A 93 -10.98 -24.80 31.57
CA LYS A 93 -9.77 -25.63 31.54
C LYS A 93 -8.55 -24.72 31.68
N THR A 94 -7.93 -24.76 32.85
CA THR A 94 -6.59 -24.23 33.11
C THR A 94 -5.59 -25.03 32.29
N PHE A 95 -4.89 -24.39 31.36
CA PHE A 95 -3.66 -24.92 30.82
C PHE A 95 -2.53 -24.49 31.77
N LEU A 96 -1.79 -25.47 32.29
CA LEU A 96 -0.51 -25.26 32.96
C LEU A 96 0.47 -24.56 32.01
#